data_AF-A0A1S8RF87-F1
#
_entry.id   AF-A0A1S8RF87-F1
#
_cell.length_a   1.000
_cell.length_b   1.000
_cell.length_c   1.000
_cell.angle_alpha   90.00
_cell.angle_beta   90.00
_cell.angle_gamma   90.00
#
_symmetry.space_group_name_H-M   'P 1'
#
loop_
_entity.id
_entity.type
_entity.pdbx_description
1 polymer ?
#
loop_
_entity_poly.entity_id
_entity_poly.type
_entity_poly.pdbx_seq_one_letter_code
_entity_poly.pdbx_strand_id
1 'polypeptide(L)'
;MPLNSKNNPKPSITISNEIVIKVTEEFVDLTGYYKEELLGKSYKELSKTLKSNFFDKFESISDEMSVYIFTKSLEPREVIISKKIDHV
;
A
#
# COMPACT_ATOMS: atom_id res chain seq x y z
N MET A 1 4.52 -31.11 12.91
CA MET A 1 5.38 -30.10 12.28
C MET A 1 4.80 -28.73 12.62
N PRO A 2 5.48 -27.85 13.36
CA PRO A 2 4.97 -26.52 13.61
C PRO A 2 5.08 -25.69 12.32
N LEU A 3 3.95 -25.19 11.85
CA LEU A 3 3.89 -24.21 10.77
C LEU A 3 4.65 -22.95 11.24
N ASN A 4 5.77 -22.66 10.59
CA ASN A 4 6.54 -21.42 10.77
C ASN A 4 5.64 -20.20 10.48
N SER A 5 4.96 -19.70 11.50
CA SER A 5 3.99 -18.60 11.43
C SER A 5 4.66 -17.22 11.52
N LYS A 6 5.74 -16.99 10.75
CA LYS A 6 6.45 -15.70 10.72
C LYS A 6 6.60 -15.03 9.36
N ASN A 7 6.05 -15.61 8.28
CA ASN A 7 6.20 -15.04 6.95
C ASN A 7 4.88 -15.15 6.17
N ASN A 8 3.76 -14.68 6.71
CA ASN A 8 2.66 -14.23 5.85
C ASN A 8 2.96 -12.77 5.51
N PRO A 9 3.66 -12.49 4.39
CA PRO A 9 3.80 -11.13 3.88
C PRO A 9 2.41 -10.47 3.82
N LYS A 10 2.31 -9.29 4.43
CA LYS A 10 1.05 -8.54 4.47
C LYS A 10 0.90 -7.74 3.17
N PRO A 11 -0.34 -7.52 2.68
CA PRO A 11 -0.58 -6.68 1.52
C PRO A 11 -0.09 -5.25 1.82
N SER A 12 0.99 -4.82 1.17
CA SER A 12 1.57 -3.51 1.43
C SER A 12 2.08 -2.76 0.20
N ILE A 13 2.11 -1.44 0.34
CA ILE A 13 2.67 -0.50 -0.64
C ILE A 13 3.71 0.36 0.06
N THR A 14 4.85 0.59 -0.59
CA THR A 14 5.86 1.53 -0.13
C THR A 14 5.87 2.76 -1.03
N ILE A 15 5.77 3.92 -0.39
CA ILE A 15 5.81 5.24 -1.03
C ILE A 15 7.09 5.93 -0.58
N SER A 16 7.85 6.46 -1.54
CA SER A 16 9.05 7.25 -1.29
C SER A 16 9.01 8.50 -2.16
N ASN A 17 9.34 9.65 -1.57
CA ASN A 17 9.29 10.95 -2.24
C ASN A 17 7.95 11.17 -2.98
N GLU A 18 6.82 10.91 -2.29
CA GLU A 18 5.45 11.02 -2.82
C GLU A 18 5.09 10.04 -3.95
N ILE A 19 6.00 9.15 -4.37
CA ILE A 19 5.82 8.19 -5.47
C ILE A 19 5.81 6.76 -4.93
N VAL A 20 4.97 5.91 -5.52
CA VAL A 20 4.95 4.47 -5.21
C VAL A 20 6.18 3.80 -5.81
N ILE A 21 7.05 3.25 -4.96
CA ILE A 21 8.29 2.58 -5.37
C ILE A 21 8.21 1.05 -5.24
N LYS A 22 7.26 0.52 -4.46
CA LYS A 22 7.13 -0.91 -4.22
C LYS A 22 5.68 -1.28 -3.92
N VAL A 23 5.27 -2.44 -4.44
CA VAL A 23 3.98 -3.07 -4.16
C VAL A 23 4.22 -4.57 -3.94
N THR A 24 3.70 -5.14 -2.85
CA THR A 24 3.86 -6.56 -2.57
C THR A 24 2.96 -7.43 -3.46
N GLU A 25 3.29 -8.71 -3.58
CA GLU A 25 2.48 -9.66 -4.35
C GLU A 25 1.13 -9.89 -3.69
N GLU A 26 1.06 -9.94 -2.35
CA GLU A 26 -0.22 -10.09 -1.66
C GLU A 26 -1.12 -8.88 -1.84
N PHE A 27 -0.55 -7.69 -2.02
CA PHE A 27 -1.36 -6.52 -2.35
C PHE A 27 -2.06 -6.73 -3.69
N VAL A 28 -1.33 -7.20 -4.70
CA VAL A 28 -1.89 -7.48 -6.03
C VAL A 28 -2.93 -8.59 -5.98
N ASP A 29 -2.60 -9.70 -5.32
CA ASP A 29 -3.50 -10.85 -5.16
C ASP A 29 -4.79 -10.46 -4.43
N LEU A 30 -4.69 -9.68 -3.35
CA LEU A 30 -5.83 -9.25 -2.54
C LEU A 30 -6.71 -8.23 -3.25
N THR A 31 -6.11 -7.32 -4.04
CA THR A 31 -6.81 -6.13 -4.56
C THR A 31 -7.19 -6.23 -6.03
N GLY A 32 -6.57 -7.15 -6.78
CA GLY A 32 -6.74 -7.32 -8.22
C GLY A 32 -6.07 -6.23 -9.07
N TYR A 33 -5.33 -5.29 -8.47
CA TYR A 33 -4.51 -4.31 -9.20
C TYR A 33 -3.17 -4.91 -9.57
N TYR A 34 -2.66 -4.60 -10.77
CA TYR A 34 -1.33 -5.01 -11.16
C TYR A 34 -0.27 -4.07 -10.57
N LYS A 35 0.93 -4.58 -10.26
CA LYS A 35 2.04 -3.75 -9.75
C LYS A 35 2.34 -2.59 -10.70
N GLU A 36 2.33 -2.85 -12.00
CA GLU A 36 2.60 -1.88 -13.07
C GLU A 36 1.58 -0.74 -13.12
N GLU A 37 0.35 -0.98 -12.67
CA GLU A 37 -0.66 0.08 -12.57
C GLU A 37 -0.38 1.02 -11.40
N LEU A 38 0.31 0.54 -10.36
CA LEU A 38 0.46 1.25 -9.10
C LEU A 38 1.85 1.90 -8.97
N LEU A 39 2.89 1.22 -9.44
CA LEU A 39 4.27 1.70 -9.41
C LEU A 39 4.42 3.00 -10.21
N GLY A 40 5.19 3.95 -9.69
CA GLY A 40 5.43 5.24 -10.33
C GLY A 40 4.27 6.24 -10.21
N LYS A 41 3.08 5.83 -9.71
CA LYS A 41 2.02 6.78 -9.38
C LYS A 41 2.40 7.63 -8.18
N SER A 42 1.93 8.88 -8.15
CA SER A 42 1.97 9.67 -6.93
C SER A 42 0.97 9.13 -5.91
N TYR A 43 1.23 9.37 -4.62
CA TYR A 43 0.30 8.97 -3.55
C TYR A 43 -1.10 9.58 -3.71
N LYS A 44 -1.22 10.77 -4.35
CA LYS A 44 -2.52 11.40 -4.67
C LYS A 44 -3.27 10.65 -5.77
N GLU A 45 -2.56 10.17 -6.79
CA GLU A 45 -3.17 9.34 -7.84
C GLU A 45 -3.49 7.94 -7.32
N LEU A 46 -2.65 7.41 -6.42
CA LEU A 46 -2.89 6.17 -5.72
C LEU A 46 -4.15 6.25 -4.86
N SER A 47 -4.32 7.31 -4.06
CA SER A 47 -5.48 7.47 -3.19
C SER A 47 -6.80 7.49 -3.97
N LYS A 48 -6.83 8.17 -5.13
CA LYS A 48 -7.98 8.13 -6.06
C LYS A 48 -8.21 6.73 -6.64
N THR A 49 -7.15 6.05 -7.07
CA THR A 49 -7.22 4.70 -7.65
C THR A 49 -7.80 3.72 -6.63
N LEU A 50 -7.31 3.78 -5.40
CA LEU A 50 -7.72 2.95 -4.27
C LEU A 50 -8.99 3.44 -3.57
N LYS A 51 -9.59 4.55 -4.06
CA LYS A 51 -10.78 5.22 -3.51
C LYS A 51 -10.68 5.40 -1.99
N SER A 52 -9.51 5.80 -1.51
CA SER A 52 -9.19 5.92 -0.09
C SER A 52 -8.72 7.32 0.25
N ASN A 53 -9.06 7.79 1.45
CA ASN A 53 -8.71 9.12 1.95
C ASN A 53 -7.42 9.11 2.80
N PHE A 54 -6.52 8.15 2.62
CA PHE A 54 -5.30 8.05 3.43
C PHE A 54 -4.30 9.19 3.20
N PHE A 55 -4.45 9.99 2.13
CA PHE A 55 -3.54 11.09 1.81
C PHE A 55 -3.42 12.12 2.95
N ASP A 56 -4.52 12.36 3.68
CA ASP A 56 -4.59 13.30 4.80
C ASP A 56 -3.70 12.87 5.97
N LYS A 57 -3.57 11.55 6.15
CA LYS A 57 -2.74 10.94 7.20
C LYS A 57 -1.28 10.77 6.79
N PHE A 58 -0.96 10.83 5.49
CA PHE A 58 0.39 10.59 4.98
C PHE A 58 1.42 11.66 5.44
N GLU A 59 0.93 12.84 5.81
CA GLU A 59 1.73 13.94 6.36
C GLU A 59 2.05 13.74 7.86
N SER A 60 1.19 13.01 8.58
CA SER A 60 1.27 12.80 10.03
C SER A 60 2.06 11.53 10.39
N ILE A 61 3.38 11.63 10.22
CA ILE A 61 4.45 10.91 10.95
C ILE A 61 4.12 9.47 11.44
N SER A 62 4.27 8.49 10.55
CA SER A 62 4.65 7.10 10.89
C SER A 62 5.21 6.40 9.66
N ASP A 63 6.27 5.59 9.83
CA ASP A 63 6.93 4.86 8.74
C ASP A 63 6.00 3.80 8.11
N GLU A 64 4.99 3.35 8.86
CA GLU A 64 3.99 2.38 8.43
C GLU A 64 2.61 2.71 9.02
N MET A 65 1.55 2.62 8.20
CA MET A 65 0.17 2.80 8.63
C MET A 65 -0.77 1.77 7.98
N SER A 66 -1.77 1.30 8.71
CA SER A 66 -2.87 0.52 8.14
C SER A 66 -3.97 1.43 7.61
N VAL A 67 -4.47 1.14 6.41
CA VAL A 67 -5.50 1.92 5.73
C VAL A 67 -6.53 1.00 5.09
N TYR A 68 -7.76 1.47 5.00
CA TYR A 68 -8.82 0.80 4.23
C TYR A 68 -8.87 1.37 2.81
N ILE A 69 -8.88 0.46 1.84
CA ILE A 69 -8.95 0.76 0.40
C ILE A 69 -10.05 -0.05 -0.26
N PHE A 70 -10.48 0.37 -1.44
CA PHE A 70 -11.36 -0.44 -2.29
C PHE A 70 -10.56 -1.18 -3.37
N THR A 71 -10.79 -2.49 -3.47
CA THR A 71 -10.24 -3.33 -4.54
C THR A 71 -10.86 -3.01 -5.89
N LYS A 72 -10.34 -3.60 -6.98
CA LYS A 72 -11.00 -3.52 -8.30
C LYS A 72 -12.43 -4.07 -8.29
N SER A 73 -12.69 -5.05 -7.43
CA SER A 73 -14.01 -5.62 -7.19
C SER A 73 -14.92 -4.75 -6.30
N LEU A 74 -14.47 -3.55 -5.93
CA LEU A 74 -15.17 -2.62 -5.02
C LEU A 74 -15.39 -3.18 -3.61
N GLU A 75 -14.53 -4.10 -3.16
CA GLU A 75 -14.56 -4.61 -1.79
C GLU A 75 -13.61 -3.79 -0.89
N PRO A 76 -14.02 -3.41 0.33
CA PRO A 76 -13.12 -2.76 1.28
C PRO A 76 -12.13 -3.77 1.87
N ARG A 77 -10.84 -3.47 1.79
CA ARG A 77 -9.75 -4.28 2.38
C ARG A 77 -8.80 -3.41 3.18
N GLU A 78 -8.29 -3.94 4.28
CA GLU A 78 -7.22 -3.30 5.05
C GLU A 78 -5.86 -3.67 4.43
N VAL A 79 -5.03 -2.67 4.19
CA VAL A 79 -3.69 -2.80 3.62
C VAL A 79 -2.72 -1.93 4.40
N ILE A 80 -1.43 -2.22 4.25
CA ILE A 80 -0.37 -1.46 4.88
C ILE A 80 0.23 -0.49 3.86
N ILE A 81 0.38 0.78 4.24
CA ILE A 81 1.14 1.76 3.48
C ILE A 81 2.34 2.18 4.31
N SER A 82 3.52 1.99 3.76
CA SER A 82 4.78 2.39 4.37
C SER A 82 5.36 3.60 3.65
N LYS A 83 5.91 4.55 4.42
CA LYS A 83 6.57 5.75 3.92
C LYS A 83 8.07 5.59 4.10
N LYS A 84 8.81 5.48 3.00
CA LYS A 84 10.28 5.44 3.02
C LYS A 84 10.81 6.87 2.92
N ILE A 85 11.36 7.37 4.03
CA ILE A 85 12.09 8.64 4.09
C ILE A 85 13.54 8.35 3.74
N ASP A 86 14.02 8.89 2.62
CA ASP A 86 15.44 8.84 2.29
C ASP A 86 16.15 9.84 3.21
N HIS A 87 16.95 9.33 4.15
CA HIS A 87 17.84 10.17 4.96
C HIS A 87 18.97 10.64 4.04
N VAL A 88 18.85 11.88 3.54
CA VAL A 88 19.95 12.63 2.92
C VAL A 88 21.03 12.97 3.95
#